data_AF-A0A0D9W087-F1
#
_entry.id   AF-A0A0D9W087-F1
#
_cell.length_a   1.000
_cell.length_b   1.000
_cell.length_c   1.000
_cell.angle_alpha   90.00
_cell.angle_beta   90.00
_cell.angle_gamma   90.00
#
_symmetry.space_group_name_H-M   'P 1'
#
loop_
_entity.id
_entity.type
_entity.pdbx_description
1 polymer ?
#
loop_
_entity_poly.entity_id
_entity_poly.type
_entity_poly.pdbx_seq_one_letter_code
_entity_poly.pdbx_strand_id
1 'polypeptide(L)'
;MGSFFSTMFTPPPAGDDGDSRVVAVHSKATYDELWGSHTSNPNKLIVIDFSATWCGPCRFIEPAFKEMASRFTDAAFLKIDVDELSEVARQWNVEAMPSFVLVKGGKEVSRVVGARKDELERKINIFWNGIASCKLVKRIASNQAKQSKAIVNETQGPEPDDDVSTLTDRWSHTFQPYPLRFRFTALLSLTNALVKQGKEVDWLVGANKDEFERNVENHRGV
;
A
#
# COMPACT_ATOMS: atom_id res chain seq x y z
N MET A 1 -5.83 -20.24 66.80
CA MET A 1 -4.84 -19.43 66.07
C MET A 1 -4.30 -20.31 64.95
N GLY A 2 -4.85 -20.18 63.75
CA GLY A 2 -4.48 -21.04 62.62
C GLY A 2 -4.66 -20.27 61.32
N SER A 3 -3.68 -19.43 60.99
CA SER A 3 -3.57 -18.81 59.67
C SER A 3 -2.96 -19.83 58.71
N PHE A 4 -3.81 -20.72 58.21
CA PHE A 4 -3.52 -21.57 57.07
C PHE A 4 -3.89 -20.82 55.78
N PHE A 5 -2.98 -20.82 54.82
CA PHE A 5 -3.20 -20.57 53.39
C PHE A 5 -3.71 -19.18 52.97
N SER A 6 -2.78 -18.22 52.90
CA SER A 6 -2.81 -17.20 51.85
C SER A 6 -1.56 -17.38 50.99
N THR A 7 -1.59 -18.38 50.13
CA THR A 7 -0.66 -18.47 49.01
C THR A 7 -1.46 -18.90 47.80
N MET A 8 -1.11 -18.32 46.65
CA MET A 8 -1.47 -18.75 45.30
C MET A 8 -2.79 -18.18 44.78
N PHE A 9 -2.72 -16.94 44.30
CA PHE A 9 -3.28 -16.66 42.98
C PHE A 9 -2.33 -15.74 42.20
N THR A 10 -1.16 -16.29 41.87
CA THR A 10 -0.38 -15.76 40.74
C THR A 10 -1.17 -16.13 39.50
N PRO A 11 -1.74 -15.16 38.74
CA PRO A 11 -2.33 -15.49 37.46
C PRO A 11 -1.25 -16.15 36.60
N PRO A 12 -1.56 -17.28 35.93
CA PRO A 12 -0.60 -17.92 35.05
C PRO A 12 -0.18 -16.93 33.94
N PRO A 13 1.11 -16.89 33.55
CA PRO A 13 1.53 -16.13 32.38
C PRO A 13 0.69 -16.61 31.19
N ALA A 14 0.07 -15.65 30.49
CA ALA A 14 -0.79 -15.92 29.35
C ALA A 14 -0.03 -16.80 28.34
N GLY A 15 -0.63 -17.95 28.01
CA GLY A 15 -0.03 -18.98 27.18
C GLY A 15 0.52 -18.45 25.86
N ASP A 16 1.81 -18.67 25.68
CA ASP A 16 2.49 -18.77 24.41
C ASP A 16 1.98 -20.04 23.69
N ASP A 17 0.97 -19.87 22.83
CA ASP A 17 0.60 -20.87 21.82
C ASP A 17 1.49 -20.66 20.59
N GLY A 18 2.66 -21.30 20.63
CA GLY A 18 3.80 -21.15 19.72
C GLY A 18 3.62 -21.57 18.26
N ASP A 19 2.55 -21.14 17.59
CA ASP A 19 2.40 -21.27 16.13
C ASP A 19 1.67 -20.07 15.48
N SER A 20 1.55 -18.96 16.21
CA SER A 20 0.89 -17.76 15.70
C SER A 20 1.92 -16.83 15.04
N ARG A 21 1.63 -16.33 13.83
CA ARG A 21 2.45 -15.32 13.11
C ARG A 21 2.48 -13.94 13.78
N VAL A 22 1.91 -13.84 14.97
CA VAL A 22 1.89 -12.65 15.79
C VAL A 22 3.16 -12.63 16.62
N VAL A 23 3.98 -11.59 16.47
CA VAL A 23 5.20 -11.43 17.25
C VAL A 23 4.87 -10.66 18.51
N ALA A 24 4.97 -11.33 19.67
CA ALA A 24 4.89 -10.66 20.96
C ALA A 24 6.21 -9.94 21.24
N VAL A 25 6.13 -8.64 21.56
CA VAL A 25 7.30 -7.80 21.80
C VAL A 25 7.30 -7.41 23.28
N HIS A 26 8.36 -7.82 23.98
CA HIS A 26 8.52 -7.63 25.42
C HIS A 26 9.62 -6.63 25.80
N SER A 27 10.44 -6.21 24.81
CA SER A 27 11.57 -5.30 25.04
C SER A 27 11.65 -4.21 23.99
N LYS A 28 12.13 -3.03 24.39
CA LYS A 28 12.26 -1.87 23.51
C LYS A 28 13.29 -2.12 22.40
N ALA A 29 14.38 -2.82 22.71
CA ALA A 29 15.39 -3.19 21.73
C ALA A 29 14.78 -4.05 20.60
N THR A 30 14.01 -5.08 20.96
CA THR A 30 13.31 -5.93 19.99
C THR A 30 12.29 -5.14 19.17
N TYR A 31 11.56 -4.21 19.80
CA TYR A 31 10.65 -3.31 19.09
C TYR A 31 11.40 -2.47 18.04
N ASP A 32 12.50 -1.84 18.42
CA ASP A 32 13.29 -0.95 17.55
C ASP A 32 13.89 -1.72 16.36
N GLU A 33 14.37 -2.95 16.57
CA GLU A 33 14.87 -3.85 15.51
C GLU A 33 13.77 -4.24 14.51
N LEU A 34 12.60 -4.69 15.01
CA LEU A 34 11.45 -5.04 14.18
C LEU A 34 10.95 -3.82 13.40
N TRP A 35 10.85 -2.68 14.09
CA TRP A 35 10.43 -1.41 13.49
C TRP A 35 11.37 -0.99 12.36
N GLY A 36 12.68 -1.08 12.55
CA GLY A 36 13.69 -0.78 11.53
C GLY A 36 13.52 -1.66 10.29
N SER A 37 13.42 -2.98 10.49
CA SER A 37 13.29 -3.95 9.40
C SER A 37 12.00 -3.77 8.57
N HIS A 38 10.90 -3.43 9.23
CA HIS A 38 9.60 -3.26 8.57
C HIS A 38 9.45 -1.88 7.92
N THR A 39 10.04 -0.83 8.50
CA THR A 39 10.01 0.52 7.93
C THR A 39 10.79 0.63 6.63
N SER A 40 11.85 -0.15 6.45
CA SER A 40 12.59 -0.22 5.17
C SER A 40 11.71 -0.63 3.98
N ASN A 41 10.59 -1.32 4.24
CA ASN A 41 9.67 -1.80 3.22
C ASN A 41 8.35 -1.01 3.26
N PRO A 42 8.20 0.08 2.50
CA PRO A 42 7.00 0.92 2.53
C PRO A 42 5.73 0.20 2.03
N ASN A 43 5.89 -0.95 1.37
CA ASN A 43 4.78 -1.76 0.92
C ASN A 43 4.24 -2.72 1.99
N LYS A 44 4.95 -2.92 3.11
CA LYS A 44 4.52 -3.84 4.16
C LYS A 44 3.59 -3.11 5.14
N LEU A 45 2.44 -3.72 5.43
CA LEU A 45 1.53 -3.25 6.46
C LEU A 45 1.97 -3.83 7.80
N ILE A 46 2.02 -3.00 8.83
CA ILE A 46 2.28 -3.41 10.21
C ILE A 46 0.99 -3.13 10.99
N VAL A 47 0.53 -4.13 11.75
CA VAL A 47 -0.61 -4.01 12.65
C VAL A 47 -0.10 -4.25 14.06
N ILE A 48 -0.22 -3.24 14.91
CA ILE A 48 0.24 -3.26 16.30
C ILE A 48 -0.98 -3.36 17.19
N ASP A 49 -1.04 -4.40 18.03
CA ASP A 49 -2.02 -4.59 19.09
C ASP A 49 -1.42 -4.14 20.43
N PHE A 50 -1.99 -3.11 21.04
CA PHE A 50 -1.70 -2.68 22.39
C PHE A 50 -2.68 -3.34 23.36
N SER A 51 -2.15 -4.31 24.11
CA SER A 51 -2.92 -5.15 25.03
C SER A 51 -2.34 -5.08 26.45
N ALA A 52 -3.07 -5.61 27.42
CA ALA A 52 -2.62 -5.80 28.80
C ALA A 52 -3.11 -7.15 29.33
N THR A 53 -2.32 -7.78 30.21
CA THR A 53 -2.70 -9.07 30.83
C THR A 53 -3.98 -9.01 31.67
N TRP A 54 -4.27 -7.85 32.27
CA TRP A 54 -5.43 -7.57 33.11
C TRP A 54 -6.67 -7.13 32.32
N CYS A 55 -6.54 -6.91 31.00
CA CYS A 55 -7.64 -6.47 30.15
C CYS A 55 -8.52 -7.64 29.70
N GLY A 56 -9.72 -7.75 30.27
CA GLY A 56 -10.71 -8.75 29.88
C GLY A 56 -11.09 -8.73 28.39
N PRO A 57 -11.49 -7.58 27.82
CA PRO A 57 -11.84 -7.47 26.39
C PRO A 57 -10.70 -7.83 25.43
N CYS A 58 -9.44 -7.65 25.85
CA CYS A 58 -8.26 -7.97 25.04
C CYS A 58 -8.15 -9.49 24.79
N ARG A 59 -8.46 -10.30 25.82
CA ARG A 59 -8.48 -11.77 25.70
C ARG A 59 -9.53 -12.28 24.72
N PHE A 60 -10.62 -11.55 24.55
CA PHE A 60 -11.69 -11.91 23.61
C PHE A 60 -11.27 -11.72 22.15
N ILE A 61 -10.53 -10.65 21.84
CA ILE A 61 -10.12 -10.33 20.48
C ILE A 61 -8.82 -11.04 20.06
N GLU A 62 -8.00 -11.47 21.00
CA GLU A 62 -6.75 -12.20 20.76
C GLU A 62 -6.87 -13.39 19.78
N PRO A 63 -7.82 -14.34 19.91
CA PRO A 63 -7.94 -15.45 18.95
C PRO A 63 -8.32 -14.95 17.55
N ALA A 64 -9.16 -13.92 17.44
CA ALA A 64 -9.49 -13.32 16.15
C ALA A 64 -8.28 -12.61 15.53
N PHE A 65 -7.44 -11.97 16.35
CA PHE A 65 -6.20 -11.35 15.90
C PHE A 65 -5.20 -12.38 15.36
N LYS A 66 -5.03 -13.51 16.06
CA LYS A 66 -4.23 -14.66 15.59
C LYS A 66 -4.77 -15.21 14.26
N GLU A 67 -6.09 -15.36 14.12
CA GLU A 67 -6.74 -15.79 12.86
C GLU A 67 -6.45 -14.82 11.70
N MET A 68 -6.54 -13.51 11.94
CA MET A 68 -6.20 -12.48 10.96
C MET A 68 -4.72 -12.54 10.56
N ALA A 69 -3.81 -12.76 11.51
CA ALA A 69 -2.38 -12.89 11.23
C ALA A 69 -2.06 -14.07 10.30
N SER A 70 -2.79 -15.18 10.45
CA SER A 70 -2.68 -16.35 9.57
C SER A 70 -3.21 -16.07 8.16
N ARG A 71 -4.29 -15.29 8.02
CA ARG A 71 -4.89 -14.92 6.73
C ARG A 71 -4.06 -13.89 5.95
N PHE A 72 -3.53 -12.87 6.64
CA PHE A 72 -2.82 -11.75 6.02
C PHE A 72 -1.31 -11.94 6.07
N THR A 73 -0.82 -12.86 5.23
CA THR A 73 0.58 -13.31 5.25
C THR A 73 1.62 -12.24 4.93
N ASP A 74 1.23 -11.21 4.19
CA ASP A 74 2.11 -10.11 3.78
C ASP A 74 2.19 -9.00 4.83
N ALA A 75 1.29 -8.99 5.83
CA ALA A 75 1.30 -8.02 6.92
C ALA A 75 2.09 -8.55 8.13
N ALA A 76 2.74 -7.66 8.86
CA ALA A 76 3.36 -7.96 10.14
C ALA A 76 2.37 -7.67 11.26
N PHE A 77 2.19 -8.63 12.18
CA PHE A 77 1.33 -8.49 13.34
C PHE A 77 2.21 -8.47 14.59
N LEU A 78 2.15 -7.38 15.34
CA LEU A 78 2.91 -7.17 16.56
C LEU A 78 1.95 -7.06 17.74
N LYS A 79 2.23 -7.75 18.83
CA LYS A 79 1.52 -7.62 20.10
C LYS A 79 2.45 -6.95 21.10
N ILE A 80 2.01 -5.84 21.68
CA ILE A 80 2.76 -5.05 22.66
C ILE A 80 1.96 -5.05 23.96
N ASP A 81 2.60 -5.50 25.03
CA ASP A 81 2.04 -5.32 26.38
C ASP A 81 2.35 -3.91 26.88
N VAL A 82 1.31 -3.15 27.25
CA VAL A 82 1.46 -1.78 27.74
C VAL A 82 2.14 -1.69 29.10
N ASP A 83 2.10 -2.75 29.91
CA ASP A 83 2.76 -2.80 31.22
C ASP A 83 4.28 -3.01 31.05
N GLU A 84 4.69 -3.77 30.04
CA GLU A 84 6.11 -4.02 29.73
C GLU A 84 6.74 -2.89 28.91
N LEU A 85 5.98 -2.32 27.97
CA LEU A 85 6.45 -1.32 26.99
C LEU A 85 5.67 -0.01 27.08
N SER A 86 5.53 0.50 28.30
CA SER A 86 4.81 1.75 28.58
C SER A 86 5.36 2.97 27.81
N GLU A 87 6.66 3.02 27.53
CA GLU A 87 7.28 4.08 26.72
C GLU A 87 6.74 4.10 25.29
N VAL A 88 6.62 2.93 24.65
CA VAL A 88 6.10 2.78 23.28
C VAL A 88 4.61 3.09 23.27
N ALA A 89 3.85 2.60 24.25
CA ALA A 89 2.43 2.91 24.38
C ALA A 89 2.15 4.42 24.50
N ARG A 90 3.01 5.14 25.24
CA ARG A 90 2.95 6.60 25.36
C ARG A 90 3.29 7.32 24.06
N GLN A 91 4.29 6.85 23.31
CA GLN A 91 4.65 7.44 22.01
C GLN A 91 3.48 7.38 21.01
N TRP A 92 2.72 6.29 21.03
CA TRP A 92 1.54 6.12 20.19
C TRP A 92 0.26 6.73 20.79
N ASN A 93 0.34 7.40 21.94
CA ASN A 93 -0.79 7.97 22.67
C ASN A 93 -1.95 6.98 22.85
N VAL A 94 -1.65 5.80 23.41
CA VAL A 94 -2.65 4.77 23.70
C VAL A 94 -3.35 5.09 25.02
N GLU A 95 -4.64 5.43 24.94
CA GLU A 95 -5.45 5.83 26.11
C GLU A 95 -6.39 4.72 26.58
N ALA A 96 -6.74 3.78 25.69
CA ALA A 96 -7.66 2.69 25.97
C ALA A 96 -7.19 1.38 25.35
N MET A 97 -7.45 0.26 26.02
CA MET A 97 -7.06 -1.07 25.58
C MET A 97 -8.30 -1.95 25.34
N PRO A 98 -8.29 -2.82 24.30
CA PRO A 98 -7.24 -2.94 23.30
C PRO A 98 -7.25 -1.76 22.31
N SER A 99 -6.09 -1.39 21.80
CA SER A 99 -5.97 -0.41 20.70
C SER A 99 -5.12 -0.99 19.59
N PHE A 100 -5.59 -0.88 18.37
CA PHE A 100 -4.90 -1.36 17.18
C PHE A 100 -4.42 -0.18 16.34
N VAL A 101 -3.13 -0.14 16.05
CA VAL A 101 -2.52 0.88 15.20
C VAL A 101 -2.02 0.22 13.93
N LEU A 102 -2.49 0.71 12.78
CA LEU A 102 -2.06 0.27 11.47
C LEU A 102 -1.03 1.26 10.95
N VAL A 103 0.15 0.75 10.60
CA VAL A 103 1.28 1.54 10.12
C VAL A 103 1.70 1.04 8.75
N LYS A 104 1.96 1.98 7.84
CA LYS A 104 2.51 1.67 6.50
C LYS A 104 3.61 2.66 6.16
N GLY A 105 4.79 2.15 5.81
CA GLY A 105 5.96 2.99 5.49
C GLY A 105 6.35 3.96 6.61
N GLY A 106 6.25 3.51 7.87
CA GLY A 106 6.59 4.30 9.04
C GLY A 106 5.57 5.38 9.43
N LYS A 107 4.41 5.45 8.77
CA LYS A 107 3.32 6.38 9.11
C LYS A 107 2.07 5.65 9.56
N GLU A 108 1.40 6.19 10.57
CA GLU A 108 0.07 5.74 10.99
C GLU A 108 -0.93 5.98 9.86
N VAL A 109 -1.59 4.92 9.39
CA VAL A 109 -2.64 5.01 8.37
C VAL A 109 -4.03 4.94 8.98
N SER A 110 -4.19 4.19 10.07
CA SER A 110 -5.45 4.12 10.80
C SER A 110 -5.28 3.55 12.19
N ARG A 111 -6.25 3.85 13.03
CA ARG A 111 -6.35 3.39 14.42
C ARG A 111 -7.73 2.81 14.69
N VAL A 112 -7.81 1.75 15.47
CA VAL A 112 -9.07 1.19 16.00
C VAL A 112 -8.93 1.10 17.50
N VAL A 113 -9.84 1.72 18.22
CA VAL A 113 -9.86 1.67 19.68
C VAL A 113 -10.99 0.74 20.13
N GLY A 114 -10.68 -0.19 21.02
CA GLY A 114 -11.59 -1.18 21.57
C GLY A 114 -11.60 -2.52 20.81
N ALA A 115 -12.29 -3.50 21.39
CA ALA A 115 -12.39 -4.87 20.88
C ALA A 115 -13.37 -5.01 19.69
N ARG A 116 -13.11 -4.28 18.60
CA ARG A 116 -13.98 -4.24 17.40
C ARG A 116 -13.41 -5.09 16.26
N LYS A 117 -13.72 -6.40 16.25
CA LYS A 117 -13.24 -7.35 15.23
C LYS A 117 -13.56 -6.91 13.79
N ASP A 118 -14.82 -6.59 13.51
CA ASP A 118 -15.27 -6.28 12.14
C ASP A 118 -14.69 -4.99 11.58
N GLU A 119 -14.45 -4.00 12.46
CA GLU A 119 -13.82 -2.73 12.07
C GLU A 119 -12.33 -2.93 11.77
N LEU A 120 -11.64 -3.69 12.62
CA LEU A 120 -10.23 -4.03 12.43
C LEU A 120 -10.01 -4.79 11.12
N GLU A 121 -10.80 -5.84 10.86
CA GLU A 121 -10.69 -6.63 9.64
C GLU A 121 -10.94 -5.78 8.37
N ARG A 122 -11.97 -4.92 8.39
CA ARG A 122 -12.24 -4.00 7.27
C ARG A 122 -11.07 -3.09 6.99
N LYS A 123 -10.47 -2.47 8.01
CA LYS A 123 -9.33 -1.57 7.84
C LYS A 123 -8.10 -2.32 7.32
N ILE A 124 -7.79 -3.49 7.87
CA ILE A 124 -6.71 -4.33 7.37
C ILE A 124 -6.93 -4.65 5.89
N ASN A 125 -8.14 -5.08 5.50
CA ASN A 125 -8.45 -5.40 4.11
C ASN A 125 -8.28 -4.19 3.16
N ILE A 126 -8.70 -2.99 3.57
CA ILE A 126 -8.53 -1.76 2.77
C ILE A 126 -7.04 -1.47 2.51
N PHE A 127 -6.21 -1.47 3.56
CA PHE A 127 -4.80 -1.12 3.43
C PHE A 127 -3.95 -2.25 2.85
N TRP A 128 -4.40 -3.50 2.99
CA TRP A 128 -3.81 -4.68 2.39
C TRP A 128 -4.04 -4.74 0.88
N ASN A 129 -5.27 -4.49 0.40
CA ASN A 129 -5.59 -4.48 -1.03
C ASN A 129 -4.87 -3.37 -1.81
N GLY A 130 -4.56 -2.24 -1.16
CA GLY A 130 -3.70 -1.21 -1.75
C GLY A 130 -2.29 -1.71 -2.12
N ILE A 131 -1.81 -2.79 -1.49
CA ILE A 131 -0.50 -3.41 -1.78
C ILE A 131 -0.59 -4.28 -3.04
N ALA A 132 -1.72 -4.97 -3.27
CA ALA A 132 -1.95 -5.77 -4.47
C ALA A 132 -1.96 -4.89 -5.73
N SER A 133 -2.68 -3.76 -5.70
CA SER A 133 -2.69 -2.79 -6.80
C SER A 133 -1.31 -2.17 -7.04
N CYS A 134 -0.52 -1.91 -5.99
CA CYS A 134 0.84 -1.38 -6.16
C CYS A 134 1.82 -2.41 -6.77
N LYS A 135 1.74 -3.69 -6.40
CA LYS A 135 2.54 -4.77 -7.01
C LYS A 135 2.18 -4.94 -8.50
N LEU A 136 0.90 -4.90 -8.83
CA LEU A 136 0.42 -4.99 -10.21
C LEU A 136 0.87 -3.77 -11.03
N VAL A 137 0.68 -2.55 -10.51
CA VAL A 137 1.12 -1.30 -11.17
C VAL A 137 2.64 -1.29 -11.39
N LYS A 138 3.44 -1.73 -10.42
CA LYS A 138 4.91 -1.84 -10.58
C LYS A 138 5.32 -2.88 -11.63
N ARG A 139 4.58 -4.00 -11.76
CA ARG A 139 4.82 -5.00 -12.83
C ARG A 139 4.45 -4.47 -14.20
N ILE A 140 3.33 -3.76 -14.31
CA ILE A 140 2.90 -3.13 -15.57
C ILE A 140 3.93 -2.06 -16.00
N ALA A 141 4.36 -1.19 -15.08
CA ALA A 141 5.37 -0.17 -15.36
C ALA A 141 6.73 -0.77 -15.78
N SER A 142 7.19 -1.84 -15.12
CA SER A 142 8.45 -2.49 -15.48
C SER A 142 8.37 -3.27 -16.79
N ASN A 143 7.22 -3.83 -17.15
CA ASN A 143 7.01 -4.46 -18.46
C ASN A 143 6.96 -3.44 -19.60
N GLN A 144 6.34 -2.28 -19.40
CA GLN A 144 6.36 -1.19 -20.40
C GLN A 144 7.78 -0.65 -20.63
N ALA A 145 8.59 -0.52 -19.57
CA ALA A 145 9.99 -0.10 -19.68
C ALA A 145 10.90 -1.13 -20.40
N LYS A 146 10.55 -2.42 -20.37
CA LYS A 146 11.24 -3.46 -21.13
C LYS A 146 10.80 -3.49 -22.60
N GLN A 147 9.51 -3.30 -22.89
CA GLN A 147 9.00 -3.22 -24.25
C GLN A 147 9.54 -2.01 -25.01
N SER A 148 9.66 -0.85 -24.38
CA SER A 148 10.21 0.34 -25.04
C SER A 148 11.70 0.20 -25.37
N LYS A 149 12.48 -0.55 -24.59
CA LYS A 149 13.88 -0.89 -24.93
C LYS A 149 13.98 -1.92 -26.06
N ALA A 150 13.04 -2.86 -26.16
CA ALA A 150 13.00 -3.81 -27.26
C ALA A 150 12.64 -3.14 -28.60
N ILE A 151 11.70 -2.18 -28.59
CA ILE A 151 11.28 -1.46 -29.80
C ILE A 151 12.39 -0.53 -30.33
N VAL A 152 13.22 0.08 -29.47
CA VAL A 152 14.30 1.00 -29.90
C VAL A 152 15.47 0.26 -30.56
N ASN A 153 15.71 -1.02 -30.22
CA ASN A 153 16.82 -1.78 -30.77
C ASN A 153 16.56 -2.36 -32.17
N GLU A 154 15.32 -2.26 -32.69
CA GLU A 154 14.96 -2.83 -34.00
C GLU A 154 14.88 -1.78 -35.12
N THR A 155 14.99 -0.50 -34.80
CA THR A 155 15.17 0.58 -35.79
C THR A 155 16.65 0.86 -36.04
N GLN A 156 17.35 -0.09 -36.66
CA GLN A 156 18.52 0.23 -37.48
C GLN A 156 18.01 0.76 -38.82
N GLY A 157 17.90 2.08 -38.92
CA GLY A 157 17.60 2.76 -40.18
C GLY A 157 18.76 2.57 -41.17
N PRO A 158 18.46 2.44 -42.48
CA PRO A 158 19.48 2.30 -43.52
C PRO A 158 20.37 3.53 -43.62
N GLU A 159 21.61 3.30 -44.07
CA GLU A 159 22.69 4.29 -44.17
C GLU A 159 22.33 5.54 -44.98
N PRO A 160 22.98 6.68 -44.68
CA PRO A 160 22.63 7.98 -45.24
C PRO A 160 23.35 8.23 -46.56
N ASP A 161 22.80 7.75 -47.67
CA ASP A 161 23.19 8.22 -49.00
C ASP A 161 22.00 8.07 -49.95
N ASP A 162 20.99 8.95 -49.84
CA ASP A 162 20.08 9.22 -50.96
C ASP A 162 19.33 10.56 -50.76
N ASP A 163 19.25 11.30 -51.86
CA ASP A 163 18.93 12.71 -52.01
C ASP A 163 17.48 13.07 -51.56
N VAL A 164 17.37 14.08 -50.68
CA VAL A 164 16.13 14.55 -50.00
C VAL A 164 15.13 15.26 -50.92
N SER A 165 15.24 15.07 -52.23
CA SER A 165 14.39 15.70 -53.24
C SER A 165 13.44 14.71 -53.93
N THR A 166 13.65 13.40 -53.80
CA THR A 166 12.83 12.38 -54.49
C THR A 166 11.79 11.69 -53.60
N LEU A 167 11.85 11.91 -52.28
CA LEU A 167 10.94 11.27 -51.32
C LEU A 167 9.59 11.98 -51.18
N THR A 168 9.50 13.26 -51.56
CA THR A 168 8.23 14.00 -51.55
C THR A 168 7.32 13.68 -52.74
N ASP A 169 7.88 13.20 -53.87
CA ASP A 169 7.09 12.90 -55.07
C ASP A 169 6.52 11.47 -55.13
N ARG A 170 7.03 10.56 -54.30
CA ARG A 170 6.53 9.18 -54.21
C ARG A 170 5.45 8.99 -53.15
N TRP A 171 5.09 10.05 -52.44
CA TRP A 171 4.10 10.05 -51.36
C TRP A 171 2.73 10.61 -51.77
N SER A 172 2.56 10.97 -53.05
CA SER A 172 1.32 11.55 -53.60
C SER A 172 0.46 10.52 -54.34
N HIS A 173 1.01 9.36 -54.73
CA HIS A 173 0.33 8.40 -55.61
C HIS A 173 -0.05 7.05 -54.98
N THR A 174 0.24 6.83 -53.70
CA THR A 174 -0.21 5.60 -53.00
C THR A 174 -0.95 5.94 -51.70
N PHE A 175 -2.08 6.64 -51.82
CA PHE A 175 -3.09 6.65 -50.77
C PHE A 175 -4.47 6.41 -51.37
N GLN A 176 -4.70 5.14 -51.70
CA GLN A 176 -6.03 4.56 -51.70
C GLN A 176 -6.60 4.53 -50.27
N PRO A 177 -7.94 4.51 -50.11
CA PRO A 177 -8.61 4.84 -48.85
C PRO A 177 -8.55 3.67 -47.87
N TYR A 178 -7.83 3.84 -46.76
CA TYR A 178 -7.86 2.89 -45.65
C TYR A 178 -8.82 3.36 -44.53
N PRO A 179 -9.51 2.42 -43.85
CA PRO A 179 -10.55 2.73 -42.87
C PRO A 179 -10.01 3.38 -41.58
N LEU A 180 -10.90 4.13 -40.92
CA LEU A 180 -10.78 5.01 -39.73
C LEU A 180 -10.05 4.48 -38.47
N ARG A 181 -9.40 3.31 -38.50
CA ARG A 181 -8.70 2.72 -37.34
C ARG A 181 -7.20 3.02 -37.24
N PHE A 182 -6.59 3.73 -38.19
CA PHE A 182 -5.16 4.06 -38.16
C PHE A 182 -4.83 5.55 -37.98
N ARG A 183 -5.82 6.41 -37.72
CA ARG A 183 -5.59 7.86 -37.53
C ARG A 183 -5.12 8.26 -36.11
N PHE A 184 -5.21 7.36 -35.12
CA PHE A 184 -4.87 7.69 -33.73
C PHE A 184 -3.39 7.49 -33.38
N THR A 185 -2.64 6.67 -34.11
CA THR A 185 -1.22 6.40 -33.82
C THR A 185 -0.29 7.49 -34.35
N ALA A 186 -0.63 8.11 -35.49
CA ALA A 186 0.15 9.23 -36.03
C ALA A 186 0.04 10.50 -35.16
N LEU A 187 -1.13 10.74 -34.55
CA LEU A 187 -1.35 11.88 -33.65
C LEU A 187 -0.60 11.73 -32.31
N LEU A 188 -0.52 10.52 -31.77
CA LEU A 188 0.22 10.26 -30.51
C LEU A 188 1.75 10.43 -30.66
N SER A 189 2.29 10.16 -31.85
CA SER A 189 3.72 10.33 -32.10
C SER A 189 4.10 11.81 -32.25
N LEU A 190 3.19 12.64 -32.77
CA LEU A 190 3.39 14.09 -32.89
C LEU A 190 3.26 14.82 -31.55
N THR A 191 2.38 14.38 -30.65
CA THR A 191 2.26 14.98 -29.31
C THR A 191 3.52 14.75 -28.46
N ASN A 192 4.12 13.55 -28.53
CA ASN A 192 5.38 13.28 -27.84
C ASN A 192 6.57 14.05 -28.43
N ALA A 193 6.56 14.35 -29.73
CA ALA A 193 7.59 15.17 -30.36
C ALA A 193 7.50 16.66 -29.95
N LEU A 194 6.29 17.18 -29.72
CA LEU A 194 6.07 18.58 -29.31
C LEU A 194 6.39 18.83 -27.82
N VAL A 195 6.14 17.86 -26.94
CA VAL A 195 6.53 17.93 -25.51
C VAL A 195 8.05 18.01 -25.35
N LYS A 196 8.82 17.45 -26.28
CA LYS A 196 10.29 17.49 -26.27
C LYS A 196 10.90 18.85 -26.64
N GLN A 197 10.09 19.78 -27.18
CA GLN A 197 10.54 21.13 -27.57
C GLN A 197 10.20 22.24 -26.57
N GLY A 198 9.71 21.92 -25.36
CA GLY A 198 9.54 22.91 -24.29
C GLY A 198 8.56 24.05 -24.63
N LYS A 199 7.59 23.80 -25.50
CA LYS A 199 6.47 24.74 -25.73
C LYS A 199 5.29 24.32 -24.85
N GLU A 200 4.86 25.27 -24.03
CA GLU A 200 3.76 25.16 -23.08
C GLU A 200 2.45 24.80 -23.78
N VAL A 201 1.80 23.71 -23.34
CA VAL A 201 0.51 23.25 -23.83
C VAL A 201 -0.57 23.57 -22.78
N ASP A 202 -0.85 24.87 -22.62
CA ASP A 202 -1.78 25.39 -21.62
C ASP A 202 -3.27 25.33 -22.04
N TRP A 203 -3.64 24.48 -23.01
CA TRP A 203 -5.02 24.39 -23.51
C TRP A 203 -5.69 23.02 -23.34
N LEU A 204 -5.06 22.05 -22.66
CA LEU A 204 -5.61 20.69 -22.51
C LEU A 204 -5.97 20.29 -21.06
N VAL A 205 -6.44 21.25 -20.25
CA VAL A 205 -7.08 20.96 -18.94
C VAL A 205 -8.50 21.54 -18.88
N GLY A 206 -9.15 21.73 -20.04
CA GLY A 206 -10.47 22.36 -20.12
C GLY A 206 -11.69 21.42 -20.12
N ALA A 207 -11.52 20.09 -20.11
CA ALA A 207 -12.63 19.18 -20.43
C ALA A 207 -12.95 18.10 -19.38
N ASN A 208 -12.43 18.19 -18.14
CA ASN A 208 -12.70 17.15 -17.14
C ASN A 208 -12.73 17.62 -15.68
N LYS A 209 -12.91 18.92 -15.44
CA LYS A 209 -13.08 19.47 -14.09
C LYS A 209 -14.54 19.42 -13.63
N ASP A 210 -15.47 19.62 -14.58
CA ASP A 210 -16.91 19.76 -14.29
C ASP A 210 -17.63 18.42 -14.05
N GLU A 211 -16.98 17.29 -14.34
CA GLU A 211 -17.49 15.94 -14.06
C GLU A 211 -16.97 15.42 -12.70
N PHE A 212 -15.79 15.87 -12.28
CA PHE A 212 -15.22 15.52 -10.97
C PHE A 212 -15.89 16.30 -9.83
N GLU A 213 -16.17 17.60 -10.01
CA GLU A 213 -16.83 18.41 -8.97
C GLU A 213 -18.29 17.98 -8.73
N ARG A 214 -18.98 17.42 -9.73
CA ARG A 214 -20.35 16.88 -9.57
C ARG A 214 -20.41 15.61 -8.73
N ASN A 215 -19.34 14.81 -8.72
CA ASN A 215 -19.32 13.53 -8.01
C ASN A 215 -18.91 13.67 -6.54
N VAL A 216 -18.28 14.80 -6.18
CA VAL A 216 -17.90 15.13 -4.79
C VAL A 216 -19.07 15.74 -4.01
N GLU A 217 -19.94 16.52 -4.67
CA GLU A 217 -21.11 17.12 -4.02
C GLU A 217 -22.18 16.08 -3.63
N ASN A 218 -22.27 14.95 -4.37
CA ASN A 218 -23.27 13.91 -4.13
C ASN A 218 -22.96 12.96 -2.95
N HIS A 219 -21.80 13.10 -2.32
CA HIS A 219 -21.38 12.27 -1.18
C HIS A 219 -21.21 13.03 0.14
N ARG A 220 -21.73 14.27 0.24
CA ARG A 220 -21.76 15.05 1.48
C ARG A 220 -23.16 15.30 2.06
N GLY A 221 -24.17 14.57 1.62
CA GLY A 221 -25.53 14.70 2.17
C GLY A 221 -26.32 13.40 2.20
N VAL A 222 -25.99 12.50 3.13
CA VAL A 222 -26.92 11.63 3.87
C VAL A 222 -26.30 11.33 5.23
#